data_AF-A0AAV5ZTQ7-F1
#
_entry.id   AF-A0AAV5ZTQ7-F1
#
_cell.length_a   1.000
_cell.length_b   1.000
_cell.length_c   1.000
_cell.angle_alpha   90.00
_cell.angle_beta   90.00
_cell.angle_gamma   90.00
#
_symmetry.space_group_name_H-M   'P 1'
#
loop_
_entity.id
_entity.type
_entity.pdbx_description
1 polymer ?
#
loop_
_entity_poly.entity_id
_entity_poly.type
_entity_poly.pdbx_seq_one_letter_code
_entity_poly.pdbx_strand_id
1 'polypeptide(L)'
;MTLLAGFLDVLLRGLGTVGLSVAVGGLAYVLLVLRPSAGAGGLAAAARARALALIGAGALVVAGATAVLLLVVHPWALADEAGHWPLVAFLTTEFGLAALGRVALALLLLASVPWIRRAPAPERWAVAVGLGTLLMANAAWLAHAVSRLQGRGPLMIGTVLHQLGAVVWVGGLIHLVGFARLWRRAGGPAVEPFGVRVLARFSAVAIGSLVLVLGPGVYLSWSYVGGWGALVGTGYGVMVLTKVALLGCALVLGGLNFLLVRGGGRLLRRSGGDRGAGEVAARVPAFIEAEVGLGITLLLAAASLTSLPPSVDVVADRATPAEVAARFRPAMPRWTSPPISELLAAAAPIDDTLAKRQPEEYAWSEYNHHAAGFFVFLMGLLALVDRAGWSRWARHWPLLFLGLAAFLFVRNDPRAWPLGPAGFWESMVLPDVLQHRLVVLLVVSLGLFEWMVRSGRLTRPGGPLVFPLLCAAGGGLLLTHSHAMFNLKTEFLTEVSHAPMGLFGVIMAWGRWLEVRLPAADRRIPGWIWAACLTIIGLILLVYRET
;
A
#
# COMPACT_ATOMS: atom_id res chain seq x y z
N MET A 1 14.45 -9.55 -17.30
CA MET A 1 13.80 -8.25 -17.67
C MET A 1 12.31 -8.22 -17.32
N THR A 2 11.56 -9.28 -17.61
CA THR A 2 10.11 -9.43 -17.34
C THR A 2 9.69 -9.22 -15.88
N LEU A 3 10.46 -9.73 -14.90
CA LEU A 3 10.18 -9.55 -13.47
C LEU A 3 10.22 -8.08 -13.02
N LEU A 4 11.20 -7.30 -13.52
CA LEU A 4 11.29 -5.88 -13.21
C LEU A 4 10.15 -5.08 -13.86
N ALA A 5 9.78 -5.43 -15.09
CA ALA A 5 8.63 -4.81 -15.77
C ALA A 5 7.32 -5.08 -15.02
N GLY A 6 7.08 -6.31 -14.56
CA GLY A 6 5.91 -6.66 -13.75
C GLY A 6 5.86 -5.90 -12.42
N PHE A 7 7.00 -5.79 -11.72
CA PHE A 7 7.09 -5.00 -10.50
C PHE A 7 6.78 -3.51 -10.73
N LEU A 8 7.37 -2.91 -11.78
CA LEU A 8 7.11 -1.52 -12.16
C LEU A 8 5.65 -1.31 -12.58
N ASP A 9 5.04 -2.30 -13.25
CA ASP A 9 3.63 -2.26 -13.63
C ASP A 9 2.72 -2.08 -12.41
N VAL A 10 2.88 -2.95 -11.40
CA VAL A 10 2.09 -2.89 -10.16
C VAL A 10 2.29 -1.56 -9.43
N LEU A 11 3.53 -1.10 -9.29
CA LEU A 11 3.84 0.17 -8.61
C LEU A 11 3.22 1.37 -9.33
N LEU A 12 3.35 1.46 -10.65
CA LEU A 12 2.81 2.57 -11.43
C LEU A 12 1.28 2.54 -11.48
N ARG A 13 0.65 1.36 -11.56
CA ARG A 13 -0.81 1.22 -11.42
C ARG A 13 -1.29 1.66 -10.04
N GLY A 14 -0.58 1.27 -9.00
CA GLY A 14 -0.84 1.71 -7.63
C GLY A 14 -0.74 3.23 -7.49
N LEU A 15 0.36 3.81 -7.97
CA LEU A 15 0.59 5.26 -7.98
C LEU A 15 -0.49 6.00 -8.79
N GLY A 16 -0.85 5.50 -9.97
CA GLY A 16 -1.92 6.05 -10.79
C GLY A 16 -3.29 5.97 -10.10
N THR A 17 -3.55 4.93 -9.31
CA THR A 17 -4.80 4.78 -8.54
C THR A 17 -4.84 5.74 -7.34
N VAL A 18 -3.70 5.98 -6.68
CA VAL A 18 -3.57 7.04 -5.67
C VAL A 18 -3.79 8.42 -6.32
N GLY A 19 -3.17 8.69 -7.46
CA GLY A 19 -3.36 9.93 -8.22
C GLY A 19 -4.82 10.15 -8.61
N LEU A 20 -5.52 9.10 -9.04
CA LEU A 20 -6.94 9.13 -9.37
C LEU A 20 -7.79 9.45 -8.15
N SER A 21 -7.46 8.85 -7.00
CA SER A 21 -8.10 9.14 -5.71
C SER A 21 -7.95 10.61 -5.34
N VAL A 22 -6.75 11.17 -5.47
CA VAL A 22 -6.51 12.60 -5.23
C VAL A 22 -7.30 13.46 -6.24
N ALA A 23 -7.28 13.15 -7.53
CA ALA A 23 -7.96 13.95 -8.53
C ALA A 23 -9.49 13.90 -8.40
N VAL A 24 -10.09 12.73 -8.60
CA VAL A 24 -11.54 12.56 -8.67
C VAL A 24 -12.17 12.60 -7.28
N GLY A 25 -11.52 12.00 -6.27
CA GLY A 25 -11.96 12.13 -4.88
C GLY A 25 -11.86 13.58 -4.38
N GLY A 26 -10.92 14.37 -4.89
CA GLY A 26 -10.83 15.81 -4.64
C GLY A 26 -12.03 16.59 -5.18
N LEU A 27 -12.56 16.25 -6.36
CA LEU A 27 -13.79 16.84 -6.91
C LEU A 27 -14.98 16.59 -5.97
N ALA A 28 -15.18 15.32 -5.57
CA ALA A 28 -16.22 14.95 -4.63
C ALA A 28 -16.05 15.65 -3.26
N TYR A 29 -14.82 15.74 -2.76
CA TYR A 29 -14.51 16.45 -1.53
C TYR A 29 -14.90 17.94 -1.60
N VAL A 30 -14.53 18.64 -2.67
CA VAL A 30 -14.89 20.05 -2.81
C VAL A 30 -16.41 20.23 -2.87
N LEU A 31 -17.09 19.45 -3.70
CA LEU A 31 -18.51 19.64 -3.95
C LEU A 31 -19.41 19.17 -2.79
N LEU A 32 -19.11 18.02 -2.20
CA LEU A 32 -19.97 17.39 -1.18
C LEU A 32 -19.60 17.82 0.24
N VAL A 33 -18.31 18.04 0.51
CA VAL A 33 -17.79 18.30 1.86
C VAL A 33 -17.59 19.80 2.09
N LEU A 34 -16.75 20.45 1.27
CA LEU A 34 -16.52 21.89 1.40
C LEU A 34 -17.78 22.68 1.05
N ARG A 35 -18.53 22.25 0.03
CA ARG A 35 -19.73 22.90 -0.51
C ARG A 35 -19.46 24.37 -0.81
N PRO A 36 -18.77 24.70 -1.92
CA PRO A 36 -18.40 26.07 -2.21
C PRO A 36 -19.66 26.94 -2.34
N SER A 37 -19.88 27.86 -1.40
CA SER A 37 -20.82 28.97 -1.59
C SER A 37 -20.10 30.13 -2.25
N ALA A 38 -20.80 30.85 -3.13
CA ALA A 38 -20.33 32.14 -3.62
C ALA A 38 -20.06 33.07 -2.42
N GLY A 39 -18.89 33.73 -2.38
CA GLY A 39 -18.52 34.66 -1.31
C GLY A 39 -17.84 34.05 -0.06
N ALA A 40 -17.55 32.74 -0.02
CA ALA A 40 -16.81 32.14 1.11
C ALA A 40 -15.35 32.63 1.18
N GLY A 41 -15.04 33.50 2.15
CA GLY A 41 -13.69 33.97 2.45
C GLY A 41 -12.93 33.09 3.47
N GLY A 42 -11.67 33.43 3.75
CA GLY A 42 -10.88 32.81 4.82
C GLY A 42 -10.50 31.33 4.57
N LEU A 43 -10.73 30.47 5.59
CA LEU A 43 -10.33 29.07 5.59
C LEU A 43 -10.93 28.25 4.43
N ALA A 44 -12.19 28.51 4.06
CA ALA A 44 -12.87 27.80 2.98
C ALA A 44 -12.22 28.07 1.61
N ALA A 45 -11.84 29.32 1.34
CA ALA A 45 -11.13 29.70 0.12
C ALA A 45 -9.74 29.05 0.05
N ALA A 46 -8.99 29.06 1.16
CA ALA A 46 -7.68 28.42 1.25
C ALA A 46 -7.77 26.89 1.07
N ALA A 47 -8.76 26.25 1.67
CA ALA A 47 -9.03 24.83 1.53
C ALA A 47 -9.36 24.46 0.07
N ARG A 48 -10.20 25.25 -0.61
CA ARG A 48 -10.53 25.07 -2.02
C ARG A 48 -9.31 25.24 -2.93
N ALA A 49 -8.49 26.26 -2.70
CA ALA A 49 -7.28 26.49 -3.49
C ALA A 49 -6.28 25.34 -3.33
N ARG A 50 -6.12 24.82 -2.11
CA ARG A 50 -5.30 23.63 -1.85
C ARG A 50 -5.87 22.38 -2.52
N ALA A 51 -7.19 22.18 -2.44
CA ALA A 51 -7.84 21.05 -3.10
C ALA A 51 -7.64 21.09 -4.61
N LEU A 52 -7.80 22.24 -5.26
CA LEU A 52 -7.52 22.41 -6.69
C LEU A 52 -6.07 22.08 -7.05
N ALA A 53 -5.10 22.51 -6.24
CA ALA A 53 -3.70 22.17 -6.45
C ALA A 53 -3.44 20.66 -6.34
N LEU A 54 -4.04 20.00 -5.36
CA LEU A 54 -3.96 18.55 -5.19
C LEU A 54 -4.65 17.81 -6.34
N ILE A 55 -5.82 18.26 -6.78
CA ILE A 55 -6.54 17.69 -7.93
C ILE A 55 -5.65 17.72 -9.17
N GLY A 56 -5.01 18.86 -9.45
CA GLY A 56 -4.05 18.98 -10.55
C GLY A 56 -2.86 18.04 -10.40
N ALA A 57 -2.25 17.97 -9.21
CA ALA A 57 -1.16 17.04 -8.95
C ALA A 57 -1.57 15.57 -9.13
N GLY A 58 -2.77 15.19 -8.64
CA GLY A 58 -3.33 13.86 -8.83
C GLY A 58 -3.57 13.53 -10.30
N ALA A 59 -4.13 14.46 -11.07
CA ALA A 59 -4.36 14.31 -12.50
C ALA A 59 -3.03 14.15 -13.27
N LEU A 60 -2.00 14.92 -12.90
CA LEU A 60 -0.66 14.77 -13.45
C LEU A 60 -0.06 13.38 -13.14
N VAL A 61 -0.22 12.89 -11.90
CA VAL A 61 0.24 11.55 -11.51
C VAL A 61 -0.47 10.46 -12.31
N VAL A 62 -1.79 10.57 -12.53
CA VAL A 62 -2.54 9.63 -13.39
C VAL A 62 -1.99 9.64 -14.81
N ALA A 63 -1.82 10.82 -15.41
CA ALA A 63 -1.31 10.97 -16.76
C ALA A 63 0.11 10.41 -16.88
N GLY A 64 1.01 10.80 -15.98
CA GLY A 64 2.41 10.37 -15.98
C GLY A 64 2.58 8.87 -15.75
N ALA A 65 1.93 8.31 -14.73
CA ALA A 65 2.01 6.87 -14.45
C ALA A 65 1.44 6.04 -15.61
N THR A 66 0.30 6.45 -16.17
CA THR A 66 -0.30 5.75 -17.33
C THR A 66 0.56 5.89 -18.58
N ALA A 67 1.17 7.06 -18.83
CA ALA A 67 2.04 7.27 -19.97
C ALA A 67 3.33 6.43 -19.87
N VAL A 68 3.95 6.33 -18.68
CA VAL A 68 5.14 5.48 -18.47
C VAL A 68 4.79 4.00 -18.66
N LEU A 69 3.64 3.55 -18.14
CA LEU A 69 3.16 2.19 -18.39
C LEU A 69 2.99 1.92 -19.89
N LEU A 70 2.27 2.81 -20.57
CA LEU A 70 1.87 2.68 -21.97
C LEU A 70 3.05 2.75 -22.95
N LEU A 71 4.00 3.65 -22.71
CA LEU A 71 5.08 3.98 -23.67
C LEU A 71 6.40 3.31 -23.33
N VAL A 72 6.58 2.82 -22.11
CA VAL A 72 7.85 2.23 -21.64
C VAL A 72 7.63 0.83 -21.12
N VAL A 73 6.85 0.65 -20.05
CA VAL A 73 6.82 -0.64 -19.32
C VAL A 73 6.16 -1.75 -20.13
N HIS A 74 4.98 -1.53 -20.72
CA HIS A 74 4.28 -2.56 -21.50
C HIS A 74 4.99 -2.92 -22.81
N PRO A 75 5.45 -1.95 -23.63
CA PRO A 75 6.22 -2.29 -24.83
C PRO A 75 7.55 -2.98 -24.51
N TRP A 76 8.21 -2.61 -23.41
CA TRP A 76 9.43 -3.29 -22.95
C TRP A 76 9.16 -4.72 -22.48
N ALA A 77 8.05 -4.94 -21.75
CA ALA A 77 7.65 -6.28 -21.32
C ALA A 77 7.29 -7.20 -22.49
N LEU A 78 6.88 -6.63 -23.62
CA LEU A 78 6.48 -7.32 -24.84
C LEU A 78 7.55 -7.29 -25.93
N ALA A 79 8.79 -6.90 -25.61
CA ALA A 79 9.88 -6.83 -26.58
C ALA A 79 10.20 -8.24 -27.13
N ASP A 80 10.56 -8.31 -28.41
CA ASP A 80 11.00 -9.56 -29.04
C ASP A 80 12.41 -9.98 -28.60
N GLU A 81 12.87 -11.14 -29.05
CA GLU A 81 14.22 -11.66 -28.73
C GLU A 81 15.36 -10.73 -29.17
N ALA A 82 15.11 -9.89 -30.18
CA ALA A 82 16.06 -8.89 -30.66
C ALA A 82 15.95 -7.54 -29.91
N GLY A 83 15.00 -7.42 -28.96
CA GLY A 83 14.77 -6.24 -28.15
C GLY A 83 13.89 -5.17 -28.81
N HIS A 84 13.23 -5.45 -29.93
CA HIS A 84 12.33 -4.50 -30.58
C HIS A 84 11.00 -4.39 -29.83
N TRP A 85 10.55 -3.15 -29.61
CA TRP A 85 9.30 -2.88 -28.89
C TRP A 85 8.12 -2.80 -29.87
N PRO A 86 7.05 -3.59 -29.66
CA PRO A 86 5.88 -3.58 -30.55
C PRO A 86 4.95 -2.39 -30.27
N LEU A 87 5.49 -1.17 -30.16
CA LEU A 87 4.77 0.01 -29.68
C LEU A 87 3.52 0.33 -30.53
N VAL A 88 3.66 0.33 -31.87
CA VAL A 88 2.54 0.63 -32.77
C VAL A 88 1.43 -0.42 -32.63
N ALA A 89 1.79 -1.70 -32.65
CA ALA A 89 0.84 -2.79 -32.49
C ALA A 89 0.16 -2.77 -31.11
N PHE A 90 0.88 -2.38 -30.06
CA PHE A 90 0.31 -2.25 -28.72
C PHE A 90 -0.69 -1.08 -28.63
N LEU A 91 -0.35 0.09 -29.20
CA LEU A 91 -1.19 1.29 -29.14
C LEU A 91 -2.49 1.17 -29.94
N THR A 92 -2.58 0.25 -30.91
CA THR A 92 -3.80 -0.01 -31.67
C THR A 92 -4.74 -1.01 -31.00
N THR A 93 -4.35 -1.64 -29.89
CA THR A 93 -5.23 -2.52 -29.10
C THR A 93 -6.31 -1.72 -28.36
N GLU A 94 -7.43 -2.37 -28.01
CA GLU A 94 -8.47 -1.75 -27.17
C GLU A 94 -7.89 -1.23 -25.84
N PHE A 95 -6.96 -1.99 -25.23
CA PHE A 95 -6.29 -1.59 -23.99
C PHE A 95 -5.40 -0.36 -24.21
N GLY A 96 -4.60 -0.33 -25.28
CA GLY A 96 -3.74 0.80 -25.65
C GLY A 96 -4.54 2.08 -25.90
N LEU A 97 -5.64 1.98 -26.65
CA LEU A 97 -6.55 3.11 -26.91
C LEU A 97 -7.23 3.61 -25.62
N ALA A 98 -7.67 2.71 -24.74
CA ALA A 98 -8.24 3.09 -23.44
C ALA A 98 -7.21 3.74 -22.51
N ALA A 99 -5.94 3.34 -22.59
CA ALA A 99 -4.84 3.96 -21.84
C ALA A 99 -4.51 5.36 -22.40
N LEU A 100 -4.50 5.55 -23.73
CA LEU A 100 -4.38 6.87 -24.36
C LEU A 100 -5.53 7.80 -23.94
N GLY A 101 -6.77 7.30 -24.00
CA GLY A 101 -7.95 8.03 -23.54
C GLY A 101 -7.82 8.45 -22.07
N ARG A 102 -7.32 7.56 -21.21
CA ARG A 102 -7.04 7.88 -19.80
C ARG A 102 -6.02 9.00 -19.64
N VAL A 103 -4.92 8.99 -20.39
CA VAL A 103 -3.89 10.05 -20.36
C VAL A 103 -4.52 11.38 -20.80
N ALA A 104 -5.25 11.39 -21.92
CA ALA A 104 -5.90 12.60 -22.44
C ALA A 104 -6.91 13.18 -21.43
N LEU A 105 -7.80 12.36 -20.87
CA LEU A 105 -8.79 12.77 -19.87
C LEU A 105 -8.13 13.34 -18.61
N ALA A 106 -7.04 12.73 -18.15
CA ALA A 106 -6.28 13.22 -17.00
C ALA A 106 -5.61 14.57 -17.29
N LEU A 107 -5.02 14.76 -18.47
CA LEU A 107 -4.43 16.04 -18.89
C LEU A 107 -5.48 17.14 -19.05
N LEU A 108 -6.66 16.82 -19.60
CA LEU A 108 -7.78 17.76 -19.69
C LEU A 108 -8.27 18.17 -18.29
N LEU A 109 -8.37 17.23 -17.35
CA LEU A 109 -8.72 17.54 -15.97
C LEU A 109 -7.67 18.46 -15.32
N LEU A 110 -6.37 18.19 -15.55
CA LEU A 110 -5.28 19.07 -15.12
C LEU A 110 -5.43 20.48 -15.71
N ALA A 111 -5.69 20.59 -17.02
CA ALA A 111 -5.88 21.87 -17.70
C ALA A 111 -7.08 22.68 -17.18
N SER A 112 -8.11 22.01 -16.65
CA SER A 112 -9.29 22.67 -16.06
C SER A 112 -8.99 23.39 -14.73
N VAL A 113 -7.93 23.00 -14.00
CA VAL A 113 -7.59 23.55 -12.68
C VAL A 113 -7.33 25.06 -12.68
N PRO A 114 -6.42 25.61 -13.52
CA PRO A 114 -6.21 27.06 -13.57
C PRO A 114 -7.47 27.82 -14.02
N TRP A 115 -8.30 27.21 -14.88
CA TRP A 115 -9.56 27.79 -15.34
C TRP A 115 -10.57 27.93 -14.19
N ILE A 116 -10.76 26.89 -13.38
CA ILE A 116 -11.63 26.95 -12.18
C ILE A 116 -11.06 27.93 -11.14
N ARG A 117 -9.74 27.94 -10.96
CA ARG A 117 -9.07 28.80 -9.96
C ARG A 117 -9.29 30.29 -10.25
N ARG A 118 -9.28 30.71 -11.52
CA ARG A 118 -9.46 32.12 -11.92
C ARG A 118 -10.89 32.64 -11.65
N ALA A 119 -11.90 31.82 -11.92
CA ALA A 119 -13.29 32.17 -11.66
C ALA A 119 -14.07 30.89 -11.31
N PRO A 120 -14.29 30.56 -10.02
CA PRO A 120 -14.94 29.32 -9.62
C PRO A 120 -16.45 29.42 -9.87
N ALA A 121 -16.89 29.02 -11.05
CA ALA A 121 -18.29 29.05 -11.46
C ALA A 121 -18.86 27.63 -11.65
N PRO A 122 -20.19 27.42 -11.45
CA PRO A 122 -20.81 26.09 -11.50
C PRO A 122 -20.53 25.32 -12.79
N GLU A 123 -20.56 26.00 -13.94
CA GLU A 123 -20.30 25.42 -15.25
C GLU A 123 -18.87 24.86 -15.39
N ARG A 124 -17.88 25.52 -14.77
CA ARG A 124 -16.48 25.05 -14.81
C ARG A 124 -16.28 23.82 -13.94
N TRP A 125 -16.95 23.78 -12.79
CA TRP A 125 -17.00 22.57 -11.96
C TRP A 125 -17.74 21.44 -12.67
N ALA A 126 -18.81 21.72 -13.41
CA ALA A 126 -19.53 20.71 -14.19
C ALA A 126 -18.63 20.06 -15.25
N VAL A 127 -17.78 20.85 -15.95
CA VAL A 127 -16.79 20.30 -16.88
C VAL A 127 -15.79 19.39 -16.17
N ALA A 128 -15.19 19.83 -15.06
CA ALA A 128 -14.24 18.99 -14.33
C ALA A 128 -14.89 17.72 -13.75
N VAL A 129 -16.14 17.79 -13.30
CA VAL A 129 -16.93 16.61 -12.88
C VAL A 129 -17.21 15.69 -14.07
N GLY A 130 -17.53 16.24 -15.25
CA GLY A 130 -17.70 15.46 -16.47
C GLY A 130 -16.41 14.71 -16.83
N LEU A 131 -15.27 15.39 -16.84
CA LEU A 131 -13.96 14.80 -17.06
C LEU A 131 -13.62 13.74 -16.01
N GLY A 132 -13.87 14.00 -14.73
CA GLY A 132 -13.66 13.03 -13.65
C GLY A 132 -14.55 11.79 -13.78
N THR A 133 -15.81 11.98 -14.19
CA THR A 133 -16.76 10.89 -14.46
C THR A 133 -16.29 10.03 -15.64
N LEU A 134 -15.89 10.66 -16.75
CA LEU A 134 -15.34 9.96 -17.91
C LEU A 134 -14.06 9.19 -17.56
N LEU A 135 -13.17 9.79 -16.76
CA LEU A 135 -11.94 9.14 -16.29
C LEU A 135 -12.24 7.92 -15.39
N MET A 136 -13.34 7.96 -14.63
CA MET A 136 -13.80 6.83 -13.82
C MET A 136 -14.43 5.74 -14.68
N ALA A 137 -15.27 6.10 -15.64
CA ALA A 137 -15.87 5.16 -16.59
C ALA A 137 -14.80 4.44 -17.44
N ASN A 138 -13.76 5.16 -17.86
CA ASN A 138 -12.62 4.60 -18.60
C ASN A 138 -11.92 3.46 -17.85
N ALA A 139 -11.99 3.41 -16.51
CA ALA A 139 -11.36 2.34 -15.74
C ALA A 139 -11.93 0.95 -16.07
N ALA A 140 -13.17 0.88 -16.57
CA ALA A 140 -13.81 -0.37 -16.96
C ALA A 140 -13.07 -1.12 -18.08
N TRP A 141 -12.39 -0.39 -18.98
CA TRP A 141 -11.62 -0.96 -20.09
C TRP A 141 -10.19 -1.35 -19.70
N LEU A 142 -9.77 -1.05 -18.47
CA LEU A 142 -8.43 -1.33 -17.97
C LEU A 142 -8.44 -2.39 -16.86
N ALA A 143 -9.55 -3.12 -16.72
CA ALA A 143 -9.78 -4.12 -15.69
C ALA A 143 -10.15 -5.48 -16.31
N HIS A 144 -10.03 -6.56 -15.53
CA HIS A 144 -10.38 -7.92 -15.98
C HIS A 144 -11.80 -8.04 -16.55
N ALA A 145 -12.73 -7.18 -16.13
CA ALA A 145 -14.11 -7.21 -16.59
C ALA A 145 -14.24 -7.10 -18.12
N VAL A 146 -13.37 -6.32 -18.78
CA VAL A 146 -13.44 -6.08 -20.24
C VAL A 146 -13.19 -7.35 -21.06
N SER A 147 -12.37 -8.27 -20.54
CA SER A 147 -12.00 -9.52 -21.20
C SER A 147 -12.91 -10.70 -20.85
N ARG A 148 -13.94 -10.49 -20.02
CA ARG A 148 -14.89 -11.57 -19.68
C ARG A 148 -15.86 -11.83 -20.83
N LEU A 149 -16.04 -13.10 -21.16
CA LEU A 149 -17.02 -13.55 -22.15
C LEU A 149 -18.45 -13.52 -21.60
N GLN A 150 -18.61 -13.79 -20.31
CA GLN A 150 -19.91 -13.81 -19.61
C GLN A 150 -19.96 -12.71 -18.56
N GLY A 151 -21.11 -12.03 -18.45
CA GLY A 151 -21.32 -11.00 -17.42
C GLY A 151 -20.45 -9.74 -17.55
N ARG A 152 -19.82 -9.50 -18.72
CA ARG A 152 -18.92 -8.36 -18.98
C ARG A 152 -19.48 -7.03 -18.48
N GLY A 153 -20.68 -6.66 -18.92
CA GLY A 153 -21.32 -5.37 -18.56
C GLY A 153 -21.49 -5.20 -17.05
N PRO A 154 -22.20 -6.10 -16.34
CA PRO A 154 -22.33 -6.05 -14.89
C PRO A 154 -20.99 -6.02 -14.13
N LEU A 155 -19.99 -6.79 -14.57
CA LEU A 155 -18.65 -6.78 -13.95
C LEU A 155 -17.93 -5.45 -14.16
N MET A 156 -18.06 -4.84 -15.35
CA MET A 156 -17.52 -3.51 -15.64
C MET A 156 -18.16 -2.45 -14.74
N ILE A 157 -19.50 -2.47 -14.61
CA ILE A 157 -20.23 -1.56 -13.73
C ILE A 157 -19.81 -1.75 -12.26
N GLY A 158 -19.78 -3.00 -11.79
CA GLY A 158 -19.34 -3.33 -10.43
C GLY A 158 -17.93 -2.85 -10.15
N THR A 159 -17.01 -2.99 -11.11
CA THR A 159 -15.63 -2.50 -11.02
C THR A 159 -15.58 -0.98 -10.83
N VAL A 160 -16.30 -0.24 -11.69
CA VAL A 160 -16.34 1.23 -11.62
C VAL A 160 -16.97 1.72 -10.32
N LEU A 161 -18.06 1.08 -9.86
CA LEU A 161 -18.71 1.43 -8.59
C LEU A 161 -17.81 1.15 -7.37
N HIS A 162 -17.16 -0.02 -7.34
CA HIS A 162 -16.19 -0.38 -6.29
C HIS A 162 -15.06 0.64 -6.21
N GLN A 163 -14.48 0.96 -7.38
CA GLN A 163 -13.38 1.91 -7.50
C GLN A 163 -13.81 3.33 -7.14
N LEU A 164 -15.00 3.77 -7.54
CA LEU A 164 -15.55 5.08 -7.18
C LEU A 164 -15.65 5.23 -5.65
N GLY A 165 -16.14 4.20 -4.95
CA GLY A 165 -16.17 4.18 -3.49
C GLY A 165 -14.78 4.39 -2.89
N ALA A 166 -13.80 3.62 -3.34
CA ALA A 166 -12.42 3.71 -2.85
C ALA A 166 -11.78 5.09 -3.15
N VAL A 167 -11.95 5.60 -4.37
CA VAL A 167 -11.43 6.89 -4.84
C VAL A 167 -11.98 8.05 -4.04
N VAL A 168 -13.29 8.08 -3.80
CA VAL A 168 -13.93 9.16 -3.02
C VAL A 168 -13.53 9.09 -1.55
N TRP A 169 -13.47 7.88 -0.97
CA TRP A 169 -13.08 7.71 0.43
C TRP A 169 -11.62 8.10 0.68
N VAL A 170 -10.67 7.43 0.02
CA VAL A 170 -9.23 7.65 0.22
C VAL A 170 -8.83 9.05 -0.26
N GLY A 171 -9.35 9.48 -1.40
CA GLY A 171 -9.14 10.82 -1.93
C GLY A 171 -9.61 11.92 -0.98
N GLY A 172 -10.81 11.76 -0.42
CA GLY A 172 -11.36 12.69 0.56
C GLY A 172 -10.54 12.74 1.86
N LEU A 173 -10.03 11.60 2.36
CA LEU A 173 -9.13 11.58 3.51
C LEU A 173 -7.82 12.36 3.24
N ILE A 174 -7.21 12.18 2.06
CA ILE A 174 -5.99 12.92 1.67
C ILE A 174 -6.24 14.44 1.69
N HIS A 175 -7.38 14.86 1.14
CA HIS A 175 -7.78 16.27 1.15
C HIS A 175 -8.05 16.76 2.58
N LEU A 176 -8.64 15.90 3.42
CA LEU A 176 -8.94 16.21 4.80
C LEU A 176 -7.69 16.39 5.66
N VAL A 177 -6.60 15.65 5.43
CA VAL A 177 -5.28 15.93 6.05
C VAL A 177 -4.81 17.33 5.70
N GLY A 178 -4.92 17.71 4.43
CA GLY A 178 -4.59 19.05 3.96
C GLY A 178 -5.44 20.13 4.64
N PHE A 179 -6.74 19.88 4.77
CA PHE A 179 -7.67 20.75 5.47
C PHE A 179 -7.36 20.87 6.96
N ALA A 180 -7.10 19.76 7.65
CA ALA A 180 -6.81 19.74 9.09
C ALA A 180 -5.57 20.59 9.43
N ARG A 181 -4.57 20.64 8.54
CA ARG A 181 -3.40 21.52 8.69
C ARG A 181 -3.77 23.00 8.56
N LEU A 182 -4.60 23.35 7.58
CA LEU A 182 -5.09 24.72 7.40
C LEU A 182 -5.98 25.15 8.56
N TRP A 183 -6.89 24.27 8.99
CA TRP A 183 -7.80 24.51 10.10
C TRP A 183 -7.06 24.74 11.42
N ARG A 184 -6.01 23.97 11.70
CA ARG A 184 -5.13 24.19 12.85
C ARG A 184 -4.45 25.57 12.80
N ARG A 185 -3.94 25.98 11.64
CA ARG A 185 -3.30 27.29 11.46
C ARG A 185 -4.27 28.46 11.61
N ALA A 186 -5.55 28.23 11.33
CA ALA A 186 -6.62 29.21 11.49
C ALA A 186 -7.18 29.30 12.93
N GLY A 187 -6.55 28.67 13.92
CA GLY A 187 -6.98 28.71 15.33
C GLY A 187 -7.79 27.50 15.80
N GLY A 188 -8.04 26.52 14.93
CA GLY A 188 -8.64 25.23 15.31
C GLY A 188 -10.13 25.29 15.67
N PRO A 189 -10.67 24.26 16.35
CA PRO A 189 -12.11 24.14 16.58
C PRO A 189 -12.77 25.23 17.41
N ALA A 190 -12.04 25.90 18.30
CA ALA A 190 -12.58 26.98 19.12
C ALA A 190 -12.82 28.27 18.31
N VAL A 191 -11.91 28.58 17.39
CA VAL A 191 -11.96 29.81 16.56
C VAL A 191 -12.70 29.59 15.25
N GLU A 192 -12.60 28.39 14.67
CA GLU A 192 -13.14 28.05 13.35
C GLU A 192 -14.09 26.83 13.40
N PRO A 193 -15.35 26.99 13.85
CA PRO A 193 -16.33 25.90 13.92
C PRO A 193 -16.66 25.26 12.56
N PHE A 194 -16.31 25.92 11.45
CA PHE A 194 -16.47 25.39 10.10
C PHE A 194 -15.78 24.02 9.92
N GLY A 195 -14.63 23.80 10.56
CA GLY A 195 -13.92 22.53 10.44
C GLY A 195 -14.68 21.33 11.01
N VAL A 196 -15.45 21.51 12.10
CA VAL A 196 -16.30 20.44 12.64
C VAL A 196 -17.38 20.04 11.64
N ARG A 197 -17.96 21.01 10.91
CA ARG A 197 -18.95 20.72 9.86
C ARG A 197 -18.31 19.98 8.68
N VAL A 198 -17.08 20.33 8.31
CA VAL A 198 -16.30 19.62 7.28
C VAL A 198 -16.08 18.15 7.67
N LEU A 199 -15.66 17.88 8.92
CA LEU A 199 -15.51 16.51 9.43
C LEU A 199 -16.83 15.71 9.41
N ALA A 200 -17.93 16.32 9.85
CA ALA A 200 -19.24 15.68 9.87
C ALA A 200 -19.76 15.35 8.45
N ARG A 201 -19.61 16.29 7.51
CA ARG A 201 -19.98 16.07 6.10
C ARG A 201 -19.12 14.98 5.46
N PHE A 202 -17.81 15.00 5.72
CA PHE A 202 -16.92 13.95 5.22
C PHE A 202 -17.29 12.58 5.79
N SER A 203 -17.68 12.50 7.07
CA SER A 203 -18.13 11.23 7.67
C SER A 203 -19.33 10.63 6.92
N ALA A 204 -20.30 11.44 6.50
CA ALA A 204 -21.43 10.98 5.69
C ALA A 204 -21.00 10.51 4.29
N VAL A 205 -20.09 11.24 3.64
CA VAL A 205 -19.52 10.85 2.35
C VAL A 205 -18.75 9.52 2.48
N ALA A 206 -17.93 9.37 3.53
CA ALA A 206 -17.16 8.16 3.79
C ALA A 206 -18.07 6.94 4.00
N ILE A 207 -19.19 7.08 4.72
CA ILE A 207 -20.17 5.99 4.88
C ILE A 207 -20.76 5.58 3.52
N GLY A 208 -21.17 6.54 2.68
CA GLY A 208 -21.67 6.25 1.33
C GLY A 208 -20.61 5.59 0.45
N SER A 209 -19.37 6.05 0.53
CA SER A 209 -18.23 5.42 -0.15
C SER A 209 -17.97 3.99 0.31
N LEU A 210 -18.11 3.69 1.61
CA LEU A 210 -17.96 2.33 2.13
C LEU A 210 -19.04 1.38 1.61
N VAL A 211 -20.27 1.85 1.41
CA VAL A 211 -21.34 1.05 0.75
C VAL A 211 -20.92 0.69 -0.68
N LEU A 212 -20.37 1.65 -1.43
CA LEU A 212 -19.86 1.41 -2.78
C LEU A 212 -18.60 0.52 -2.81
N VAL A 213 -17.76 0.55 -1.78
CA VAL A 213 -16.64 -0.38 -1.66
C VAL A 213 -17.14 -1.79 -1.36
N LEU A 214 -18.02 -1.95 -0.36
CA LEU A 214 -18.43 -3.26 0.14
C LEU A 214 -19.38 -3.98 -0.82
N GLY A 215 -20.46 -3.34 -1.28
CA GLY A 215 -21.48 -4.01 -2.10
C GLY A 215 -20.91 -4.57 -3.42
N PRO A 216 -20.43 -3.69 -4.32
CA PRO A 216 -19.69 -4.08 -5.51
C PRO A 216 -18.47 -4.98 -5.20
N GLY A 217 -17.74 -4.76 -4.11
CA GLY A 217 -16.60 -5.61 -3.73
C GLY A 217 -16.99 -7.05 -3.43
N VAL A 218 -18.12 -7.27 -2.74
CA VAL A 218 -18.69 -8.60 -2.49
C VAL A 218 -19.13 -9.24 -3.81
N TYR A 219 -19.81 -8.50 -4.68
CA TYR A 219 -20.23 -9.00 -6.00
C TYR A 219 -19.04 -9.43 -6.87
N LEU A 220 -17.99 -8.60 -6.94
CA LEU A 220 -16.77 -8.92 -7.70
C LEU A 220 -16.03 -10.12 -7.08
N SER A 221 -15.94 -10.18 -5.75
CA SER A 221 -15.31 -11.31 -5.06
C SER A 221 -16.04 -12.63 -5.32
N TRP A 222 -17.38 -12.60 -5.27
CA TRP A 222 -18.21 -13.76 -5.62
C TRP A 222 -17.93 -14.24 -7.05
N SER A 223 -17.78 -13.29 -7.98
CA SER A 223 -17.62 -13.58 -9.42
C SER A 223 -16.21 -14.00 -9.81
N TYR A 224 -15.17 -13.46 -9.16
CA TYR A 224 -13.77 -13.72 -9.50
C TYR A 224 -13.07 -14.76 -8.62
N VAL A 225 -13.61 -15.08 -7.44
CA VAL A 225 -13.03 -16.11 -6.56
C VAL A 225 -13.66 -17.48 -6.81
N GLY A 226 -14.99 -17.55 -6.88
CA GLY A 226 -15.74 -18.78 -7.23
C GLY A 226 -15.86 -19.85 -6.13
N GLY A 227 -15.00 -19.86 -5.09
CA GLY A 227 -15.17 -20.78 -3.96
C GLY A 227 -14.06 -20.73 -2.91
N TRP A 228 -14.27 -21.40 -1.77
CA TRP A 228 -13.37 -21.37 -0.61
C TRP A 228 -11.97 -21.93 -0.91
N GLY A 229 -11.87 -23.02 -1.67
CA GLY A 229 -10.57 -23.57 -2.07
C GLY A 229 -9.77 -22.60 -2.96
N ALA A 230 -10.46 -21.84 -3.81
CA ALA A 230 -9.84 -20.82 -4.66
C ALA A 230 -9.41 -19.59 -3.84
N LEU A 231 -10.20 -19.23 -2.82
CA LEU A 231 -9.92 -18.12 -1.91
C LEU A 231 -8.60 -18.33 -1.15
N VAL A 232 -8.30 -19.56 -0.73
CA VAL A 232 -7.06 -19.87 0.01
C VAL A 232 -5.96 -20.48 -0.86
N GLY A 233 -6.28 -20.98 -2.05
CA GLY A 233 -5.36 -21.74 -2.92
C GLY A 233 -4.82 -20.97 -4.12
N THR A 234 -5.02 -19.65 -4.18
CA THR A 234 -4.57 -18.78 -5.28
C THR A 234 -4.06 -17.44 -4.75
N GLY A 235 -3.10 -16.82 -5.45
CA GLY A 235 -2.59 -15.50 -5.10
C GLY A 235 -3.70 -14.45 -5.07
N TYR A 236 -4.59 -14.46 -6.06
CA TYR A 236 -5.74 -13.55 -6.11
C TYR A 236 -6.64 -13.68 -4.87
N GLY A 237 -6.95 -14.91 -4.45
CA GLY A 237 -7.80 -15.17 -3.29
C GLY A 237 -7.18 -14.68 -1.98
N VAL A 238 -5.90 -14.98 -1.74
CA VAL A 238 -5.19 -14.54 -0.53
C VAL A 238 -4.99 -13.02 -0.51
N MET A 239 -4.82 -12.39 -1.67
CA MET A 239 -4.79 -10.93 -1.77
C MET A 239 -6.17 -10.31 -1.45
N VAL A 240 -7.28 -10.94 -1.83
CA VAL A 240 -8.63 -10.54 -1.37
C VAL A 240 -8.72 -10.64 0.15
N LEU A 241 -8.27 -11.73 0.77
CA LEU A 241 -8.26 -11.87 2.24
C LEU A 241 -7.41 -10.79 2.92
N THR A 242 -6.23 -10.51 2.36
CA THR A 242 -5.35 -9.43 2.84
C THR A 242 -6.04 -8.07 2.78
N LYS A 243 -6.73 -7.77 1.67
CA LYS A 243 -7.50 -6.52 1.53
C LYS A 243 -8.66 -6.44 2.52
N VAL A 244 -9.35 -7.55 2.79
CA VAL A 244 -10.41 -7.59 3.81
C VAL A 244 -9.83 -7.33 5.21
N ALA A 245 -8.67 -7.90 5.54
CA ALA A 245 -8.01 -7.66 6.82
C ALA A 245 -7.54 -6.19 6.97
N LEU A 246 -6.94 -5.62 5.93
CA LEU A 246 -6.54 -4.20 5.88
C LEU A 246 -7.76 -3.28 5.98
N LEU A 247 -8.86 -3.60 5.29
CA LEU A 247 -10.12 -2.86 5.37
C LEU A 247 -10.68 -2.95 6.79
N GLY A 248 -10.63 -4.11 7.44
CA GLY A 248 -11.00 -4.26 8.85
C GLY A 248 -10.22 -3.32 9.77
N CYS A 249 -8.90 -3.24 9.59
CA CYS A 249 -8.06 -2.30 10.33
C CYS A 249 -8.48 -0.83 10.09
N ALA A 250 -8.73 -0.47 8.83
CA ALA A 250 -9.17 0.87 8.46
C ALA A 250 -10.55 1.21 9.01
N LEU A 251 -11.49 0.25 9.02
CA LEU A 251 -12.83 0.41 9.60
C LEU A 251 -12.78 0.58 11.12
N VAL A 252 -11.86 -0.12 11.82
CA VAL A 252 -11.65 0.11 13.26
C VAL A 252 -11.19 1.55 13.50
N LEU A 253 -10.17 2.04 12.77
CA LEU A 253 -9.71 3.42 12.91
C LEU A 253 -10.81 4.44 12.55
N GLY A 254 -11.50 4.23 11.42
CA GLY A 254 -12.60 5.09 10.98
C GLY A 254 -13.78 5.10 11.97
N GLY A 255 -14.08 3.95 12.59
CA GLY A 255 -15.07 3.82 13.64
C GLY A 255 -14.68 4.59 14.91
N LEU A 256 -13.42 4.47 15.36
CA LEU A 256 -12.90 5.25 16.49
C LEU A 256 -12.96 6.75 16.20
N ASN A 257 -12.59 7.17 14.99
CA ASN A 257 -12.65 8.55 14.54
C ASN A 257 -14.10 9.07 14.50
N PHE A 258 -15.04 8.28 13.99
CA PHE A 258 -16.47 8.61 13.96
C PHE A 258 -17.05 8.80 15.37
N LEU A 259 -16.73 7.88 16.30
CA LEU A 259 -17.16 7.97 17.69
C LEU A 259 -16.56 9.20 18.39
N LEU A 260 -15.29 9.51 18.12
CA LEU A 260 -14.61 10.70 18.65
C LEU A 260 -15.27 12.00 18.15
N VAL A 261 -15.53 12.12 16.85
CA VAL A 261 -16.17 13.32 16.28
C VAL A 261 -17.60 13.49 16.80
N ARG A 262 -18.37 12.40 16.89
CA ARG A 262 -19.74 12.42 17.42
C ARG A 262 -19.77 12.71 18.92
N GLY A 263 -18.87 12.13 19.69
CA GLY A 263 -18.71 12.35 21.14
C GLY A 263 -18.25 13.77 21.45
N GLY A 264 -17.20 14.24 20.78
CA GLY A 264 -16.70 15.61 20.88
C GLY A 264 -17.77 16.64 20.50
N GLY A 265 -18.56 16.38 19.47
CA GLY A 265 -19.72 17.20 19.10
C GLY A 265 -20.80 17.30 20.19
N ARG A 266 -21.01 16.23 20.98
CA ARG A 266 -21.91 16.27 22.15
C ARG A 266 -21.31 17.06 23.31
N LEU A 267 -20.01 16.92 23.57
CA LEU A 267 -19.29 17.63 24.64
C LEU A 267 -19.20 19.14 24.35
N LEU A 268 -18.93 19.51 23.09
CA LEU A 268 -18.98 20.88 22.59
C LEU A 268 -20.33 21.56 22.91
N ARG A 269 -21.44 20.81 22.75
CA ARG A 269 -22.81 21.30 23.05
C ARG A 269 -23.14 21.35 24.55
N ARG A 270 -22.42 20.62 25.41
CA ARG A 270 -22.75 20.43 26.84
C ARG A 270 -21.88 21.22 27.83
N SER A 271 -20.63 21.52 27.52
CA SER A 271 -19.65 21.99 28.53
C SER A 271 -18.78 23.17 28.07
N GLY A 272 -19.38 24.23 27.52
CA GLY A 272 -18.64 25.46 27.22
C GLY A 272 -17.53 25.31 26.17
N GLY A 273 -17.69 24.41 25.19
CA GLY A 273 -16.87 24.34 23.98
C GLY A 273 -15.46 23.75 24.13
N ASP A 274 -14.66 24.24 25.07
CA ASP A 274 -13.20 24.13 25.00
C ASP A 274 -12.65 22.70 25.20
N ARG A 275 -13.24 21.92 26.11
CA ARG A 275 -12.77 20.54 26.38
C ARG A 275 -13.01 19.60 25.20
N GLY A 276 -14.21 19.60 24.63
CA GLY A 276 -14.56 18.76 23.47
C GLY A 276 -13.80 19.18 22.20
N ALA A 277 -13.55 20.48 22.02
CA ALA A 277 -12.70 21.01 20.95
C ALA A 277 -11.26 20.50 21.06
N GLY A 278 -10.68 20.53 22.26
CA GLY A 278 -9.32 20.08 22.52
C GLY A 278 -9.10 18.59 22.25
N GLU A 279 -10.04 17.73 22.65
CA GLU A 279 -9.94 16.29 22.42
C GLU A 279 -9.95 15.91 20.93
N VAL A 280 -10.82 16.56 20.15
CA VAL A 280 -10.91 16.36 18.69
C VAL A 280 -9.63 16.85 18.01
N ALA A 281 -9.17 18.07 18.33
CA ALA A 281 -7.98 18.65 17.74
C ALA A 281 -6.70 17.83 18.02
N ALA A 282 -6.62 17.19 19.18
CA ALA A 282 -5.45 16.42 19.61
C ALA A 282 -5.33 15.06 18.90
N ARG A 283 -6.44 14.41 18.55
CA ARG A 283 -6.46 13.00 18.10
C ARG A 283 -6.80 12.83 16.62
N VAL A 284 -7.80 13.56 16.12
CA VAL A 284 -8.30 13.41 14.74
C VAL A 284 -7.19 13.45 13.68
N PRO A 285 -6.20 14.37 13.75
CA PRO A 285 -5.13 14.41 12.76
C PRO A 285 -4.30 13.12 12.69
N ALA A 286 -4.03 12.48 13.83
CA ALA A 286 -3.25 11.24 13.88
C ALA A 286 -4.04 10.07 13.25
N PHE A 287 -5.34 9.97 13.57
CA PHE A 287 -6.22 8.95 12.99
C PHE A 287 -6.39 9.14 11.49
N ILE A 288 -6.73 10.34 11.01
CA ILE A 288 -6.90 10.59 9.57
C ILE A 288 -5.62 10.26 8.80
N GLU A 289 -4.44 10.62 9.33
CA GLU A 289 -3.17 10.30 8.67
C GLU A 289 -2.90 8.79 8.61
N ALA A 290 -3.22 8.04 9.67
CA ALA A 290 -3.12 6.59 9.67
C ALA A 290 -4.16 5.94 8.73
N GLU A 291 -5.38 6.48 8.67
CA GLU A 291 -6.42 6.07 7.70
C GLU A 291 -5.98 6.33 6.26
N VAL A 292 -5.34 7.48 5.96
CA VAL A 292 -4.73 7.75 4.63
C VAL A 292 -3.69 6.69 4.30
N GLY A 293 -2.84 6.39 5.28
CA GLY A 293 -1.82 5.37 5.18
C GLY A 293 -2.36 4.00 4.76
N LEU A 294 -3.33 3.48 5.53
CA LEU A 294 -4.02 2.23 5.23
C LEU A 294 -4.79 2.31 3.90
N GLY A 295 -5.42 3.44 3.60
CA GLY A 295 -6.11 3.68 2.33
C GLY A 295 -5.16 3.57 1.14
N ILE A 296 -3.98 4.18 1.21
CA ILE A 296 -2.94 4.06 0.17
C ILE A 296 -2.49 2.60 0.05
N THR A 297 -2.20 1.91 1.16
CA THR A 297 -1.84 0.49 1.13
C THR A 297 -2.94 -0.37 0.49
N LEU A 298 -4.22 -0.10 0.78
CA LEU A 298 -5.36 -0.79 0.15
C LEU A 298 -5.42 -0.56 -1.36
N LEU A 299 -5.11 0.65 -1.84
CA LEU A 299 -5.05 0.95 -3.27
C LEU A 299 -3.86 0.26 -3.95
N LEU A 300 -2.70 0.19 -3.28
CA LEU A 300 -1.54 -0.55 -3.76
C LEU A 300 -1.82 -2.06 -3.82
N ALA A 301 -2.44 -2.64 -2.78
CA ALA A 301 -2.89 -4.03 -2.77
C ALA A 301 -3.96 -4.30 -3.84
N ALA A 302 -4.81 -3.32 -4.16
CA ALA A 302 -5.75 -3.43 -5.26
C ALA A 302 -5.05 -3.47 -6.63
N ALA A 303 -3.99 -2.68 -6.83
CA ALA A 303 -3.19 -2.73 -8.05
C ALA A 303 -2.48 -4.08 -8.20
N SER A 304 -1.93 -4.64 -7.12
CA SER A 304 -1.37 -6.01 -7.12
C SER A 304 -2.44 -7.06 -7.41
N LEU A 305 -3.64 -6.93 -6.82
CA LEU A 305 -4.75 -7.85 -7.13
C LEU A 305 -5.11 -7.87 -8.63
N THR A 306 -5.03 -6.72 -9.31
CA THR A 306 -5.32 -6.63 -10.75
C THR A 306 -4.21 -7.14 -11.67
N SER A 307 -3.01 -7.37 -11.15
CA SER A 307 -1.94 -8.05 -11.90
C SER A 307 -1.98 -9.58 -11.74
N LEU A 308 -2.84 -10.10 -10.85
CA LEU A 308 -3.02 -11.52 -10.63
C LEU A 308 -4.19 -12.06 -11.47
N PRO A 309 -4.11 -13.29 -12.01
CA PRO A 309 -5.25 -13.91 -12.66
C PRO A 309 -6.39 -14.13 -11.64
N PRO A 310 -7.66 -13.84 -11.98
CA PRO A 310 -8.80 -14.15 -11.12
C PRO A 310 -8.80 -15.62 -10.69
N SER A 311 -9.14 -15.92 -9.43
CA SER A 311 -9.06 -17.30 -8.91
C SER A 311 -9.96 -18.29 -9.65
N VAL A 312 -11.06 -17.84 -10.24
CA VAL A 312 -11.94 -18.66 -11.11
C VAL A 312 -11.23 -19.16 -12.37
N ASP A 313 -10.22 -18.43 -12.85
CA ASP A 313 -9.46 -18.77 -14.04
C ASP A 313 -8.23 -19.65 -13.69
N VAL A 314 -7.83 -19.70 -12.41
CA VAL A 314 -6.77 -20.59 -11.90
C VAL A 314 -7.37 -21.92 -11.46
N VAL A 315 -7.40 -22.87 -12.39
CA VAL A 315 -7.96 -24.21 -12.19
C VAL A 315 -6.86 -25.25 -11.99
N ALA A 316 -5.98 -25.43 -12.97
CA ALA A 316 -4.92 -26.45 -12.93
C ALA A 316 -3.84 -26.14 -11.87
N ASP A 317 -3.43 -24.86 -11.79
CA ASP A 317 -2.39 -24.40 -10.87
C ASP A 317 -2.92 -23.96 -9.50
N ARG A 318 -4.11 -24.41 -9.13
CA ARG A 318 -4.67 -24.11 -7.81
C ARG A 318 -3.99 -24.98 -6.76
N ALA A 319 -3.48 -24.35 -5.70
CA ALA A 319 -3.02 -25.08 -4.53
C ALA A 319 -4.20 -25.63 -3.72
N THR A 320 -4.06 -26.86 -3.23
CA THR A 320 -5.03 -27.45 -2.32
C THR A 320 -4.92 -26.80 -0.93
N PRO A 321 -6.00 -26.76 -0.13
CA PRO A 321 -5.92 -26.28 1.25
C PRO A 321 -4.89 -27.05 2.11
N ALA A 322 -4.64 -28.32 1.81
CA ALA A 322 -3.64 -29.13 2.50
C ALA A 322 -2.20 -28.67 2.19
N GLU A 323 -1.90 -28.34 0.94
CA GLU A 323 -0.60 -27.78 0.54
C GLU A 323 -0.37 -26.41 1.17
N VAL A 324 -1.40 -25.57 1.22
CA VAL A 324 -1.33 -24.27 1.90
C VAL A 324 -1.11 -24.46 3.40
N ALA A 325 -1.86 -25.34 4.05
CA ALA A 325 -1.69 -25.63 5.47
C ALA A 325 -0.30 -26.20 5.78
N ALA A 326 0.30 -26.97 4.87
CA ALA A 326 1.66 -27.47 5.03
C ALA A 326 2.69 -26.34 5.17
N ARG A 327 2.49 -25.19 4.50
CA ARG A 327 3.36 -24.00 4.62
C ARG A 327 3.37 -23.38 6.01
N PHE A 328 2.29 -23.56 6.77
CA PHE A 328 2.13 -22.99 8.11
C PHE A 328 2.35 -24.02 9.23
N ARG A 329 2.76 -25.25 8.89
CA ARG A 329 3.10 -26.26 9.91
C ARG A 329 4.37 -25.83 10.64
N PRO A 330 4.32 -25.61 11.97
CA PRO A 330 5.52 -25.24 12.71
C PRO A 330 6.61 -26.30 12.56
N ALA A 331 7.83 -25.85 12.29
CA ALA A 331 9.00 -26.70 12.22
C ALA A 331 10.16 -26.06 12.98
N MET A 332 11.11 -26.89 13.44
CA MET A 332 12.33 -26.37 14.04
C MET A 332 13.13 -25.59 12.98
N PRO A 333 13.72 -24.44 13.35
CA PRO A 333 14.51 -23.67 12.42
C PRO A 333 15.73 -24.45 11.94
N ARG A 334 16.05 -24.30 10.66
CA ARG A 334 17.21 -24.85 9.98
C ARG A 334 18.41 -23.92 10.19
N TRP A 335 19.41 -24.42 10.92
CA TRP A 335 20.65 -23.69 11.22
C TRP A 335 21.86 -24.15 10.39
N THR A 336 21.61 -24.95 9.35
CA THR A 336 22.61 -25.46 8.43
C THR A 336 22.14 -25.22 7.00
N SER A 337 22.96 -24.59 6.17
CA SER A 337 22.68 -24.42 4.74
C SER A 337 23.62 -25.27 3.89
N PRO A 338 23.23 -25.59 2.64
CA PRO A 338 24.14 -26.22 1.69
C PRO A 338 25.41 -25.38 1.46
N PRO A 339 26.55 -26.02 1.10
CA PRO A 339 27.73 -25.34 0.57
C PRO A 339 27.40 -24.49 -0.67
N ILE A 340 28.09 -23.35 -0.82
CA ILE A 340 27.89 -22.45 -1.98
C ILE A 340 28.17 -23.16 -3.30
N SER A 341 29.16 -24.05 -3.35
CA SER A 341 29.48 -24.82 -4.55
C SER A 341 28.34 -25.73 -5.00
N GLU A 342 27.63 -26.36 -4.06
CA GLU A 342 26.46 -27.20 -4.37
C GLU A 342 25.30 -26.34 -4.88
N LEU A 343 25.08 -25.19 -4.25
CA LEU A 343 24.01 -24.29 -4.67
C LEU A 343 24.28 -23.66 -6.05
N LEU A 344 25.53 -23.29 -6.35
CA LEU A 344 25.91 -22.82 -7.68
C LEU A 344 25.81 -23.93 -8.74
N ALA A 345 26.03 -25.19 -8.36
CA ALA A 345 25.87 -26.32 -9.27
C ALA A 345 24.40 -26.68 -9.52
N ALA A 346 23.52 -26.51 -8.52
CA ALA A 346 22.08 -26.75 -8.61
C ALA A 346 21.31 -25.58 -9.26
N ALA A 347 21.90 -24.38 -9.25
CA ALA A 347 21.31 -23.15 -9.76
C ALA A 347 21.06 -23.22 -11.27
N ALA A 348 19.80 -23.02 -11.67
CA ALA A 348 19.46 -22.89 -13.09
C ALA A 348 20.05 -21.62 -13.72
N PRO A 349 20.31 -21.61 -15.04
CA PRO A 349 20.70 -20.41 -15.78
C PRO A 349 19.79 -19.23 -15.46
N ILE A 350 20.34 -18.01 -15.43
CA ILE A 350 19.61 -16.82 -14.97
C ILE A 350 18.48 -16.38 -15.92
N ASP A 351 18.54 -16.85 -17.16
CA ASP A 351 17.55 -16.67 -18.22
C ASP A 351 16.46 -17.75 -18.20
N ASP A 352 16.67 -18.87 -17.51
CA ASP A 352 15.66 -19.93 -17.36
C ASP A 352 14.64 -19.59 -16.26
N THR A 353 13.66 -18.78 -16.63
CA THR A 353 12.55 -18.37 -15.75
C THR A 353 11.54 -19.48 -15.46
N LEU A 354 11.65 -20.65 -16.10
CA LEU A 354 10.76 -21.80 -15.91
C LEU A 354 11.39 -22.91 -15.07
N ALA A 355 12.67 -22.74 -14.70
CA ALA A 355 13.40 -23.70 -13.89
C ALA A 355 12.66 -23.99 -12.58
N LYS A 356 12.55 -25.28 -12.26
CA LYS A 356 12.07 -25.71 -10.95
C LYS A 356 13.19 -25.52 -9.94
N ARG A 357 12.83 -24.88 -8.82
CA ARG A 357 13.72 -24.68 -7.69
C ARG A 357 14.19 -26.02 -7.12
N GLN A 358 15.47 -26.13 -6.81
CA GLN A 358 16.10 -27.38 -6.32
C GLN A 358 16.07 -27.47 -4.78
N PRO A 359 16.17 -28.68 -4.19
CA PRO A 359 16.21 -28.89 -2.74
C PRO A 359 17.23 -28.02 -2.00
N GLU A 360 18.39 -27.77 -2.62
CA GLU A 360 19.47 -26.95 -2.08
C GLU A 360 19.05 -25.48 -1.97
N GLU A 361 18.33 -24.96 -2.98
CA GLU A 361 17.83 -23.59 -3.00
C GLU A 361 16.72 -23.40 -1.96
N TYR A 362 15.87 -24.41 -1.74
CA TYR A 362 14.90 -24.42 -0.65
C TYR A 362 15.59 -24.37 0.72
N ALA A 363 16.58 -25.25 0.96
CA ALA A 363 17.32 -25.27 2.23
C ALA A 363 18.10 -23.98 2.48
N TRP A 364 18.66 -23.37 1.44
CA TRP A 364 19.32 -22.07 1.50
C TRP A 364 18.37 -20.96 1.92
N SER A 365 17.19 -20.92 1.29
CA SER A 365 16.16 -19.94 1.57
C SER A 365 15.59 -20.09 2.98
N GLU A 366 15.25 -21.32 3.40
CA GLU A 366 14.76 -21.59 4.76
C GLU A 366 15.74 -21.12 5.82
N TYR A 367 17.04 -21.45 5.69
CA TYR A 367 18.06 -20.95 6.60
C TYR A 367 18.08 -19.41 6.65
N ASN A 368 18.03 -18.75 5.49
CA ASN A 368 18.03 -17.28 5.43
C ASN A 368 16.83 -16.68 6.16
N HIS A 369 15.64 -17.25 5.96
CA HIS A 369 14.41 -16.83 6.64
C HIS A 369 14.49 -17.08 8.15
N HIS A 370 15.00 -18.24 8.58
CA HIS A 370 15.15 -18.57 10.01
C HIS A 370 16.15 -17.67 10.72
N ALA A 371 17.30 -17.41 10.10
CA ALA A 371 18.31 -16.49 10.63
C ALA A 371 17.77 -15.04 10.70
N ALA A 372 17.12 -14.56 9.63
CA ALA A 372 16.47 -13.26 9.64
C ALA A 372 15.36 -13.20 10.70
N GLY A 373 14.57 -14.27 10.84
CA GLY A 373 13.53 -14.43 11.83
C GLY A 373 14.05 -14.33 13.25
N PHE A 374 15.22 -14.91 13.55
CA PHE A 374 15.85 -14.76 14.86
C PHE A 374 16.18 -13.31 15.19
N PHE A 375 16.80 -12.58 14.25
CA PHE A 375 17.06 -11.15 14.45
C PHE A 375 15.77 -10.37 14.69
N VAL A 376 14.76 -10.54 13.84
CA VAL A 376 13.50 -9.80 13.92
C VAL A 376 12.70 -10.17 15.17
N PHE A 377 12.71 -11.45 15.56
CA PHE A 377 12.06 -11.92 16.78
C PHE A 377 12.72 -11.32 18.03
N LEU A 378 14.05 -11.34 18.09
CA LEU A 378 14.80 -10.72 19.19
C LEU A 378 14.56 -9.21 19.25
N MET A 379 14.49 -8.52 18.10
CA MET A 379 14.09 -7.11 18.02
C MET A 379 12.69 -6.90 18.63
N GLY A 380 11.72 -7.72 18.27
CA GLY A 380 10.36 -7.67 18.80
C GLY A 380 10.31 -7.89 20.32
N LEU A 381 10.97 -8.93 20.82
CA LEU A 381 11.06 -9.20 22.26
C LEU A 381 11.70 -8.05 23.03
N LEU A 382 12.84 -7.53 22.55
CA LEU A 382 13.50 -6.40 23.20
C LEU A 382 12.67 -5.12 23.11
N ALA A 383 11.94 -4.90 22.02
CA ALA A 383 10.99 -3.79 21.92
C ALA A 383 9.87 -3.92 22.98
N LEU A 384 9.36 -5.13 23.22
CA LEU A 384 8.37 -5.39 24.29
C LEU A 384 8.97 -5.16 25.69
N VAL A 385 10.19 -5.65 25.95
CA VAL A 385 10.92 -5.48 27.22
C VAL A 385 11.19 -4.00 27.52
N ASP A 386 11.67 -3.24 26.53
CA ASP A 386 11.90 -1.80 26.68
C ASP A 386 10.60 -1.06 27.04
N ARG A 387 9.51 -1.45 26.37
CA ARG A 387 8.20 -0.84 26.58
C ARG A 387 7.53 -1.27 27.89
N ALA A 388 7.92 -2.41 28.45
CA ALA A 388 7.54 -2.85 29.80
C ALA A 388 8.38 -2.16 30.90
N GLY A 389 9.48 -1.48 30.53
CA GLY A 389 10.39 -0.83 31.47
C GLY A 389 11.30 -1.81 32.23
N TRP A 390 11.40 -3.06 31.79
CA TRP A 390 12.15 -4.11 32.48
C TRP A 390 13.66 -3.98 32.34
N SER A 391 14.15 -3.39 31.24
CA SER A 391 15.58 -3.17 31.02
C SER A 391 15.84 -1.91 30.20
N ARG A 392 16.73 -1.05 30.69
CA ARG A 392 17.17 0.17 29.99
C ARG A 392 18.03 -0.13 28.75
N TRP A 393 18.66 -1.30 28.69
CA TRP A 393 19.47 -1.72 27.55
C TRP A 393 18.60 -2.11 26.35
N ALA A 394 17.37 -2.56 26.60
CA ALA A 394 16.46 -3.01 25.57
C ALA A 394 16.10 -1.89 24.56
N ARG A 395 16.19 -0.61 24.94
CA ARG A 395 16.04 0.54 24.02
C ARG A 395 16.97 0.53 22.80
N HIS A 396 18.06 -0.25 22.86
CA HIS A 396 19.04 -0.37 21.78
C HIS A 396 18.73 -1.50 20.79
N TRP A 397 17.58 -2.16 20.92
CA TRP A 397 17.10 -3.18 19.98
C TRP A 397 17.22 -2.82 18.49
N PRO A 398 17.08 -1.55 18.02
CA PRO A 398 17.17 -1.26 16.60
C PRO A 398 18.58 -1.49 16.02
N LEU A 399 19.63 -1.57 16.85
CA LEU A 399 20.97 -1.92 16.37
C LEU A 399 21.05 -3.34 15.80
N LEU A 400 20.13 -4.23 16.18
CA LEU A 400 20.05 -5.58 15.60
C LEU A 400 19.72 -5.53 14.10
N PHE A 401 19.10 -4.46 13.60
CA PHE A 401 18.95 -4.27 12.14
C PHE A 401 20.29 -4.16 11.43
N LEU A 402 21.35 -3.67 12.07
CA LEU A 402 22.68 -3.61 11.45
C LEU A 402 23.30 -5.01 11.34
N GLY A 403 23.09 -5.86 12.35
CA GLY A 403 23.45 -7.27 12.30
C GLY A 403 22.69 -8.02 11.20
N LEU A 404 21.37 -7.80 11.11
CA LEU A 404 20.54 -8.33 10.03
C LEU A 404 21.00 -7.82 8.66
N ALA A 405 21.28 -6.53 8.52
CA ALA A 405 21.75 -5.95 7.26
C ALA A 405 23.09 -6.54 6.82
N ALA A 406 24.04 -6.74 7.74
CA ALA A 406 25.31 -7.40 7.45
C ALA A 406 25.10 -8.85 7.00
N PHE A 407 24.22 -9.59 7.69
CA PHE A 407 23.84 -10.94 7.31
C PHE A 407 23.25 -10.99 5.89
N LEU A 408 22.22 -10.16 5.62
CA LEU A 408 21.56 -10.09 4.32
C LEU A 408 22.52 -9.65 3.20
N PHE A 409 23.39 -8.68 3.47
CA PHE A 409 24.39 -8.20 2.51
C PHE A 409 25.34 -9.31 2.04
N VAL A 410 25.70 -10.24 2.93
CA VAL A 410 26.58 -11.35 2.61
C VAL A 410 25.80 -12.49 1.95
N ARG A 411 24.60 -12.84 2.45
CA ARG A 411 23.90 -14.10 2.13
C ARG A 411 22.68 -14.00 1.21
N ASN A 412 22.21 -12.82 0.83
CA ASN A 412 21.01 -12.75 -0.02
C ASN A 412 21.25 -13.38 -1.40
N ASP A 413 22.41 -13.12 -1.98
CA ASP A 413 22.70 -13.42 -3.38
C ASP A 413 23.89 -14.38 -3.50
N PRO A 414 23.66 -15.70 -3.56
CA PRO A 414 24.76 -16.67 -3.61
C PRO A 414 25.58 -16.61 -4.90
N ARG A 415 25.02 -16.04 -5.97
CA ARG A 415 25.69 -15.85 -7.27
C ARG A 415 26.53 -14.56 -7.33
N ALA A 416 26.34 -13.64 -6.39
CA ALA A 416 27.01 -12.35 -6.37
C ALA A 416 28.05 -12.26 -5.24
N TRP A 417 29.01 -11.35 -5.40
CA TRP A 417 29.97 -11.02 -4.35
C TRP A 417 29.26 -10.65 -3.02
N PRO A 418 29.73 -11.13 -1.86
CA PRO A 418 31.03 -11.78 -1.63
C PRO A 418 31.06 -13.30 -1.78
N LEU A 419 29.93 -13.97 -2.01
CA LEU A 419 29.86 -15.44 -2.01
C LEU A 419 30.08 -16.04 -3.40
N GLY A 420 29.49 -15.42 -4.41
CA GLY A 420 29.49 -15.93 -5.78
C GLY A 420 30.54 -15.26 -6.67
N PRO A 421 30.67 -15.76 -7.92
CA PRO A 421 31.68 -15.31 -8.86
C PRO A 421 31.40 -13.93 -9.46
N ALA A 422 30.14 -13.48 -9.51
CA ALA A 422 29.79 -12.21 -10.14
C ALA A 422 30.28 -11.01 -9.31
N GLY A 423 30.87 -10.02 -9.97
CA GLY A 423 31.39 -8.82 -9.31
C GLY A 423 30.28 -7.98 -8.67
N PHE A 424 30.64 -7.15 -7.67
CA PHE A 424 29.66 -6.32 -6.95
C PHE A 424 28.86 -5.41 -7.91
N TRP A 425 29.52 -4.65 -8.78
CA TRP A 425 28.85 -3.75 -9.72
C TRP A 425 28.19 -4.47 -10.88
N GLU A 426 28.79 -5.56 -11.35
CA GLU A 426 28.25 -6.40 -12.43
C GLU A 426 26.90 -7.01 -12.04
N SER A 427 26.80 -7.52 -10.81
CA SER A 427 25.57 -8.12 -10.31
C SER A 427 24.40 -7.14 -10.14
N MET A 428 24.64 -5.83 -10.07
CA MET A 428 23.57 -4.82 -9.91
C MET A 428 22.65 -4.68 -11.13
N VAL A 429 23.04 -5.24 -12.28
CA VAL A 429 22.18 -5.31 -13.47
C VAL A 429 21.07 -6.36 -13.28
N LEU A 430 21.27 -7.33 -12.38
CA LEU A 430 20.29 -8.36 -12.06
C LEU A 430 19.20 -7.77 -11.14
N PRO A 431 17.91 -7.81 -11.54
CA PRO A 431 16.85 -7.17 -10.79
C PRO A 431 16.68 -7.67 -9.36
N ASP A 432 16.84 -8.97 -9.13
CA ASP A 432 16.80 -9.64 -7.83
C ASP A 432 17.91 -9.13 -6.91
N VAL A 433 19.16 -9.09 -7.40
CA VAL A 433 20.30 -8.55 -6.64
C VAL A 433 20.07 -7.07 -6.33
N LEU A 434 19.67 -6.26 -7.31
CA LEU A 434 19.40 -4.84 -7.07
C LEU A 434 18.32 -4.64 -6.01
N GLN A 435 17.23 -5.40 -6.07
CA GLN A 435 16.16 -5.38 -5.07
C GLN A 435 16.68 -5.76 -3.68
N HIS A 436 17.43 -6.85 -3.55
CA HIS A 436 18.02 -7.27 -2.27
C HIS A 436 18.93 -6.20 -1.66
N ARG A 437 19.72 -5.49 -2.48
CA ARG A 437 20.64 -4.44 -2.03
C ARG A 437 19.89 -3.18 -1.60
N LEU A 438 18.81 -2.83 -2.28
CA LEU A 438 17.89 -1.76 -1.85
C LEU A 438 17.20 -2.12 -0.52
N VAL A 439 16.82 -3.39 -0.33
CA VAL A 439 16.26 -3.87 0.94
C VAL A 439 17.31 -3.79 2.07
N VAL A 440 18.57 -4.13 1.82
CA VAL A 440 19.65 -3.95 2.82
C VAL A 440 19.76 -2.47 3.23
N LEU A 441 19.74 -1.54 2.27
CA LEU A 441 19.77 -0.10 2.56
C LEU A 441 18.55 0.34 3.39
N LEU A 442 17.36 -0.18 3.08
CA LEU A 442 16.14 0.05 3.85
C LEU A 442 16.30 -0.44 5.30
N VAL A 443 16.84 -1.65 5.50
CA VAL A 443 17.07 -2.24 6.83
C VAL A 443 18.07 -1.43 7.65
N VAL A 444 19.20 -1.01 7.04
CA VAL A 444 20.16 -0.10 7.68
C VAL A 444 19.49 1.20 8.11
N SER A 445 18.67 1.77 7.23
CA SER A 445 17.93 3.02 7.51
C SER A 445 16.96 2.84 8.68
N LEU A 446 16.18 1.76 8.71
CA LEU A 446 15.28 1.42 9.82
C LEU A 446 16.02 1.39 11.16
N GLY A 447 17.17 0.69 11.22
CA GLY A 447 17.99 0.59 12.42
C GLY A 447 18.55 1.92 12.89
N LEU A 448 19.22 2.66 12.00
CA LEU A 448 19.86 3.93 12.35
C LEU A 448 18.84 4.98 12.80
N PHE A 449 17.74 5.17 12.07
CA PHE A 449 16.76 6.20 12.41
C PHE A 449 16.05 5.91 13.72
N GLU A 450 15.55 4.69 13.93
CA GLU A 450 14.87 4.36 15.19
C GLU A 450 15.84 4.39 16.37
N TRP A 451 17.08 3.90 16.21
CA TRP A 451 18.08 4.01 17.28
C TRP A 451 18.42 5.46 17.61
N MET A 452 18.63 6.32 16.61
CA MET A 452 18.92 7.74 16.82
C MET A 452 17.76 8.46 17.52
N VAL A 453 16.51 8.13 17.18
CA VAL A 453 15.33 8.69 17.85
C VAL A 453 15.26 8.22 19.31
N ARG A 454 15.40 6.92 19.57
CA ARG A 454 15.32 6.36 20.93
C ARG A 454 16.47 6.79 21.84
N SER A 455 17.64 7.05 21.27
CA SER A 455 18.83 7.51 22.00
C SER A 455 18.91 9.04 22.17
N GLY A 456 17.93 9.79 21.66
CA GLY A 456 17.92 11.26 21.74
C GLY A 456 18.91 11.94 20.79
N ARG A 457 19.53 11.22 19.85
CA ARG A 457 20.45 11.77 18.84
C ARG A 457 19.72 12.49 17.70
N LEU A 458 18.47 12.11 17.42
CA LEU A 458 17.62 12.77 16.43
C LEU A 458 16.40 13.41 17.12
N THR A 459 16.48 14.72 17.36
CA THR A 459 15.47 15.49 18.11
C THR A 459 14.51 16.29 17.22
N ARG A 460 14.74 16.31 15.89
CA ARG A 460 13.89 17.06 14.96
C ARG A 460 12.46 16.49 14.98
N PRO A 461 11.40 17.32 14.93
CA PRO A 461 10.01 16.86 15.07
C PRO A 461 9.57 15.76 14.11
N GLY A 462 10.15 15.69 12.91
CA GLY A 462 9.86 14.66 11.91
C GLY A 462 10.68 13.37 12.06
N GLY A 463 11.74 13.37 12.85
CA GLY A 463 12.64 12.22 13.01
C GLY A 463 11.93 10.93 13.44
N PRO A 464 11.07 10.96 14.48
CA PRO A 464 10.30 9.80 14.92
C PRO A 464 9.31 9.23 13.89
N LEU A 465 9.02 9.97 12.82
CA LEU A 465 8.10 9.53 11.76
C LEU A 465 8.82 8.77 10.64
N VAL A 466 10.16 8.81 10.58
CA VAL A 466 10.91 8.13 9.52
C VAL A 466 10.75 6.61 9.62
N PHE A 467 10.94 6.04 10.81
CA PHE A 467 10.81 4.59 11.03
C PHE A 467 9.42 4.05 10.61
N PRO A 468 8.27 4.58 11.11
CA PRO A 468 6.97 4.07 10.68
C PRO A 468 6.72 4.26 9.18
N LEU A 469 7.24 5.31 8.54
CA LEU A 469 7.12 5.47 7.07
C LEU A 469 7.92 4.43 6.29
N LEU A 470 9.13 4.12 6.74
CA LEU A 470 9.95 3.05 6.15
C LEU A 470 9.29 1.68 6.36
N CYS A 471 8.68 1.43 7.53
CA CYS A 471 7.88 0.23 7.76
C CYS A 471 6.65 0.17 6.86
N ALA A 472 5.95 1.28 6.64
CA ALA A 472 4.80 1.35 5.74
C ALA A 472 5.22 1.07 4.29
N ALA A 473 6.36 1.62 3.86
CA ALA A 473 6.94 1.34 2.56
C ALA A 473 7.33 -0.13 2.42
N GLY A 474 8.06 -0.70 3.38
CA GLY A 474 8.45 -2.12 3.36
C GLY A 474 7.26 -3.07 3.39
N GLY A 475 6.28 -2.85 4.28
CA GLY A 475 5.07 -3.66 4.36
C GLY A 475 4.18 -3.52 3.12
N GLY A 476 4.04 -2.30 2.59
CA GLY A 476 3.31 -2.05 1.35
C GLY A 476 3.98 -2.73 0.15
N LEU A 477 5.30 -2.61 0.02
CA LEU A 477 6.08 -3.25 -1.03
C LEU A 477 5.94 -4.78 -0.97
N LEU A 478 6.07 -5.36 0.22
CA LEU A 478 5.91 -6.81 0.43
C LEU A 478 4.52 -7.32 0.02
N LEU A 479 3.47 -6.50 0.20
CA LEU A 479 2.13 -6.84 -0.27
C LEU A 479 1.92 -6.63 -1.77
N THR A 480 2.73 -5.78 -2.41
CA THR A 480 2.61 -5.51 -3.85
C THR A 480 3.59 -6.30 -4.72
N HIS A 481 4.54 -6.98 -4.10
CA HIS A 481 5.51 -7.80 -4.78
C HIS A 481 4.88 -9.18 -5.02
N SER A 482 4.33 -9.39 -6.23
CA SER A 482 3.87 -10.70 -6.70
C SER A 482 4.65 -11.13 -7.94
N HIS A 483 5.01 -12.40 -7.99
CA HIS A 483 5.82 -13.04 -9.03
C HIS A 483 5.00 -13.82 -10.06
N ALA A 484 3.67 -13.81 -9.94
CA ALA A 484 2.76 -14.66 -10.69
C ALA A 484 2.75 -14.42 -12.21
N MET A 485 3.70 -14.96 -12.96
CA MET A 485 3.72 -14.85 -14.42
C MET A 485 3.75 -16.21 -15.13
N PHE A 486 4.40 -17.23 -14.57
CA PHE A 486 4.58 -18.51 -15.28
C PHE A 486 4.33 -19.76 -14.44
N ASN A 487 4.59 -19.76 -13.12
CA ASN A 487 4.42 -20.92 -12.24
C ASN A 487 3.49 -20.59 -11.06
N LEU A 488 2.22 -20.29 -11.38
CA LEU A 488 1.24 -19.70 -10.46
C LEU A 488 1.13 -20.43 -9.12
N LYS A 489 1.10 -21.78 -9.12
CA LYS A 489 0.98 -22.58 -7.89
C LYS A 489 2.22 -22.44 -7.00
N THR A 490 3.41 -22.60 -7.58
CA THR A 490 4.69 -22.59 -6.86
C THR A 490 4.99 -21.21 -6.31
N GLU A 491 4.78 -20.17 -7.12
CA GLU A 491 4.92 -18.77 -6.72
C GLU A 491 3.93 -18.45 -5.61
N PHE A 492 2.65 -18.81 -5.77
CA PHE A 492 1.65 -18.64 -4.73
C PHE A 492 2.02 -19.32 -3.41
N LEU A 493 2.46 -20.58 -3.45
CA LEU A 493 2.86 -21.33 -2.26
C LEU A 493 4.09 -20.75 -1.54
N THR A 494 4.87 -19.90 -2.23
CA THR A 494 5.99 -19.15 -1.64
C THR A 494 5.49 -17.82 -1.06
N GLU A 495 4.60 -17.13 -1.76
CA GLU A 495 4.01 -15.84 -1.38
C GLU A 495 3.03 -15.93 -0.21
N VAL A 496 2.31 -17.05 -0.06
CA VAL A 496 1.22 -17.18 0.93
C VAL A 496 1.71 -16.95 2.36
N SER A 497 2.95 -17.32 2.68
CA SER A 497 3.59 -17.07 3.97
C SER A 497 4.03 -15.61 4.17
N HIS A 498 4.25 -14.87 3.07
CA HIS A 498 4.66 -13.46 3.06
C HIS A 498 3.50 -12.48 3.23
N ALA A 499 2.30 -12.82 2.75
CA ALA A 499 1.13 -11.95 2.89
C ALA A 499 0.81 -11.57 4.36
N PRO A 500 0.82 -12.50 5.34
CA PRO A 500 0.70 -12.16 6.76
C PRO A 500 1.81 -11.22 7.26
N MET A 501 3.05 -11.43 6.83
CA MET A 501 4.17 -10.56 7.23
C MET A 501 3.97 -9.13 6.71
N GLY A 502 3.53 -8.97 5.46
CA GLY A 502 3.19 -7.68 4.88
C GLY A 502 2.06 -6.97 5.63
N LEU A 503 1.00 -7.72 5.96
CA LEU A 503 -0.12 -7.21 6.78
C LEU A 503 0.36 -6.73 8.15
N PHE A 504 1.13 -7.54 8.89
CA PHE A 504 1.68 -7.14 10.18
C PHE A 504 2.68 -5.99 10.06
N GLY A 505 3.44 -5.91 8.97
CA GLY A 505 4.34 -4.79 8.68
C GLY A 505 3.59 -3.46 8.53
N VAL A 506 2.44 -3.49 7.85
CA VAL A 506 1.55 -2.32 7.71
C VAL A 506 0.90 -1.96 9.05
N ILE A 507 0.42 -2.93 9.82
CA ILE A 507 -0.15 -2.69 11.16
C ILE A 507 0.93 -2.12 12.10
N MET A 508 2.15 -2.66 12.05
CA MET A 508 3.31 -2.16 12.78
C MET A 508 3.60 -0.70 12.43
N ALA A 509 3.64 -0.38 11.15
CA ALA A 509 3.90 0.98 10.66
C ALA A 509 2.89 2.00 11.20
N TRP A 510 1.59 1.73 11.04
CA TRP A 510 0.55 2.66 11.46
C TRP A 510 0.30 2.64 12.97
N GLY A 511 0.57 1.52 13.65
CA GLY A 511 0.61 1.46 15.12
C GLY A 511 1.71 2.35 15.69
N ARG A 512 2.92 2.30 15.13
CA ARG A 512 4.03 3.17 15.53
C ARG A 512 3.78 4.64 15.15
N TRP A 513 3.16 4.91 14.00
CA TRP A 513 2.73 6.26 13.62
C TRP A 513 1.77 6.85 14.66
N LEU A 514 0.75 6.10 15.05
CA LEU A 514 -0.22 6.51 16.06
C LEU A 514 0.42 6.71 17.43
N GLU A 515 1.33 5.83 17.85
CA GLU A 515 2.07 6.00 19.11
C GLU A 515 2.83 7.34 19.13
N VAL A 516 3.52 7.69 18.04
CA VAL A 516 4.27 8.95 17.95
C VAL A 516 3.34 10.16 17.94
N ARG A 517 2.21 10.07 17.25
CA ARG A 517 1.36 11.23 16.94
C ARG A 517 0.25 11.50 17.95
N LEU A 518 -0.23 10.49 18.68
CA LEU A 518 -1.29 10.65 19.67
C LEU A 518 -0.78 11.32 20.96
N PRO A 519 -1.66 11.89 21.79
CA PRO A 519 -1.32 12.33 23.15
C PRO A 519 -0.84 11.18 24.04
N ALA A 520 -0.01 11.47 25.05
CA ALA A 520 0.62 10.46 25.92
C ALA A 520 -0.37 9.43 26.52
N ALA A 521 -1.58 9.87 26.87
CA ALA A 521 -2.63 9.01 27.41
C ALA A 521 -3.06 7.87 26.46
N ASP A 522 -2.95 8.08 25.14
CA ASP A 522 -3.46 7.14 24.13
C ASP A 522 -2.36 6.34 23.43
N ARG A 523 -1.08 6.61 23.72
CA ARG A 523 0.07 5.96 23.04
C ARG A 523 0.24 4.49 23.44
N ARG A 524 -0.27 4.10 24.61
CA ARG A 524 -0.01 2.78 25.22
C ARG A 524 -0.43 1.61 24.32
N ILE A 525 -1.64 1.66 23.77
CA ILE A 525 -2.20 0.57 22.96
C ILE A 525 -1.47 0.46 21.61
N PRO A 526 -1.35 1.52 20.78
CA PRO A 526 -0.59 1.46 19.54
C PRO A 526 0.86 1.01 19.76
N GLY A 527 1.48 1.44 20.86
CA GLY A 527 2.82 1.02 21.27
C GLY A 527 2.95 -0.49 21.47
N TRP A 528 1.98 -1.14 22.12
CA TRP A 528 1.96 -2.61 22.26
C TRP A 528 1.71 -3.30 20.93
N ILE A 529 0.79 -2.78 20.12
CA ILE A 529 0.39 -3.39 18.84
C ILE A 529 1.60 -3.49 17.91
N TRP A 530 2.34 -2.41 17.67
CA TRP A 530 3.44 -2.47 16.71
C TRP A 530 4.58 -3.38 17.17
N ALA A 531 4.91 -3.39 18.47
CA ALA A 531 5.94 -4.27 19.02
C ALA A 531 5.53 -5.75 18.95
N ALA A 532 4.24 -6.04 19.18
CA ALA A 532 3.69 -7.38 19.00
C ALA A 532 3.75 -7.81 17.52
N CYS A 533 3.38 -6.93 16.58
CA CYS A 533 3.50 -7.21 15.14
C CYS A 533 4.95 -7.51 14.72
N LEU A 534 5.93 -6.74 15.20
CA LEU A 534 7.35 -7.02 14.95
C LEU A 534 7.76 -8.41 15.45
N THR A 535 7.30 -8.77 16.65
CA THR A 535 7.56 -10.09 17.24
C THR A 535 6.91 -11.21 16.42
N ILE A 536 5.67 -11.03 15.97
CA ILE A 536 4.93 -11.99 15.16
C ILE A 536 5.60 -12.20 13.80
N ILE A 537 6.09 -11.13 13.14
CA ILE A 537 6.85 -11.25 11.89
C ILE A 537 8.09 -12.11 12.11
N GLY A 538 8.83 -11.87 13.20
CA GLY A 538 9.99 -12.70 13.56
C GLY A 538 9.63 -14.16 13.81
N LEU A 539 8.50 -14.43 14.49
CA LEU A 539 7.99 -15.78 14.69
C LEU A 539 7.62 -16.49 13.40
N ILE A 540 6.92 -15.81 12.48
CA ILE A 540 6.56 -16.37 11.17
C ILE A 540 7.82 -16.76 10.40
N LEU A 541 8.83 -15.88 10.41
CA LEU A 541 10.12 -16.16 9.77
C LEU A 541 10.87 -17.31 10.44
N LEU A 542 10.82 -17.44 11.76
CA LEU A 542 11.49 -18.53 12.50
C LEU A 542 10.90 -19.91 12.23
N VAL A 543 9.61 -20.00 11.93
CA VAL A 543 8.93 -21.27 11.59
C VAL A 543 8.67 -21.42 10.09
N TYR A 544 9.25 -20.54 9.28
CA TYR A 544 9.04 -20.49 7.84
C TYR A 544 9.41 -21.81 7.15
N ARG A 545 8.64 -22.19 6.14
CA ARG A 545 8.90 -23.37 5.31
C ARG A 545 8.52 -23.14 3.86
N GLU A 546 9.34 -23.69 2.97
CA GLU A 546 9.06 -23.73 1.53
C GLU A 546 8.71 -25.12 1.01
N THR A 547 8.86 -26.16 1.84
CA THR A 547 8.53 -27.56 1.48
C THR A 547 7.44 -28.13 2.36
#